data_AF-V8C8A9-F1
#
_entry.id   AF-V8C8A9-F1
#
_cell.length_a   1.000
_cell.length_b   1.000
_cell.length_c   1.000
_cell.angle_alpha   90.00
_cell.angle_beta   90.00
_cell.angle_gamma   90.00
#
_symmetry.space_group_name_H-M   'P 1'
#
loop_
_entity.id
_entity.type
_entity.pdbx_description
1 polymer ?
#
loop_
_entity_poly.entity_id
_entity_poly.type
_entity_poly.pdbx_seq_one_letter_code
_entity_poly.pdbx_strand_id
1 'polypeptide(L)'
;MLRFAKDCVDDRKYQEASLIYEWIWEMEVFAEEEYVDPADLEVLVEKEIVTVDLKQLALLTLYVDYQVREPEERAEDIYLYFSHYAFHDLHIEDMFHAGRENLTETEQFWNDWISLLKTKSGDTESRLLKEAVLYREGIEGLVKMANDNYKVHPSLYLEAMNEYDKNYGYSQIEKIGENAIEKIDSKLIIRSKIALKAACASSYLNHTEKLMLFCWESFRSDSTVRNLLRLFATREMAEQYGIRAEKALASRIKGNPITSIRNYELNQNIINNYTYNELNFYTGNFKAVKAVSKNPSGSLGWSNCFVGEGICLFLLYLFEDAVPSKAAKAVANSIGFSGLQ
;
A
#
# COMPACT_ATOMS: atom_id res chain seq x y z
N MET A 1 -33.02 -9.61 17.65
CA MET A 1 -33.07 -8.30 16.99
C MET A 1 -32.61 -8.36 15.55
N LEU A 2 -31.42 -8.89 15.26
CA LEU A 2 -30.86 -9.05 13.90
C LEU A 2 -31.82 -9.69 12.88
N ARG A 3 -32.49 -10.79 13.26
CA ARG A 3 -33.50 -11.43 12.39
C ARG A 3 -34.68 -10.51 12.08
N PHE A 4 -35.14 -9.75 13.09
CA PHE A 4 -36.23 -8.80 12.91
C PHE A 4 -35.84 -7.63 12.01
N ALA A 5 -34.60 -7.11 12.13
CA ALA A 5 -34.08 -6.09 11.21
C ALA A 5 -34.10 -6.59 9.77
N LYS A 6 -33.63 -7.82 9.53
CA LYS A 6 -33.67 -8.46 8.21
C LYS A 6 -35.11 -8.62 7.70
N ASP A 7 -36.01 -9.11 8.54
CA ASP A 7 -37.44 -9.25 8.20
C ASP A 7 -38.04 -7.89 7.80
N CYS A 8 -37.68 -6.79 8.49
CA CYS A 8 -38.06 -5.43 8.10
C CYS A 8 -37.53 -5.05 6.71
N VAL A 9 -36.27 -5.37 6.37
CA VAL A 9 -35.75 -5.13 5.01
C VAL A 9 -36.55 -5.93 3.97
N ASP A 10 -36.81 -7.20 4.23
CA ASP A 10 -37.56 -8.09 3.34
C ASP A 10 -39.01 -7.60 3.10
N ASP A 11 -39.59 -6.97 4.12
CA ASP A 11 -40.93 -6.35 4.13
C ASP A 11 -40.94 -4.87 3.69
N ARG A 12 -39.79 -4.32 3.27
CA ARG A 12 -39.60 -2.92 2.79
C ARG A 12 -39.88 -1.85 3.85
N LYS A 13 -39.68 -2.19 5.11
CA LYS A 13 -39.75 -1.28 6.27
C LYS A 13 -38.36 -0.71 6.54
N TYR A 14 -37.88 0.11 5.62
CA TYR A 14 -36.48 0.57 5.61
C TYR A 14 -36.20 1.54 6.76
N GLN A 15 -37.13 2.42 7.12
CA GLN A 15 -36.96 3.34 8.26
C GLN A 15 -36.76 2.55 9.57
N GLU A 16 -37.59 1.54 9.83
CA GLU A 16 -37.47 0.69 11.02
C GLU A 16 -36.19 -0.15 10.98
N ALA A 17 -35.84 -0.71 9.81
CA ALA A 17 -34.59 -1.47 9.67
C ALA A 17 -33.36 -0.59 9.92
N SER A 18 -33.36 0.66 9.44
CA SER A 18 -32.24 1.60 9.58
C SER A 18 -31.96 1.88 11.06
N LEU A 19 -32.99 2.25 11.82
CA LEU A 19 -32.89 2.50 13.26
C LEU A 19 -32.35 1.29 14.04
N ILE A 20 -32.76 0.08 13.64
CA ILE A 20 -32.29 -1.14 14.29
C ILE A 20 -30.81 -1.40 13.95
N TYR A 21 -30.40 -1.20 12.70
CA TYR A 21 -29.00 -1.40 12.31
C TYR A 21 -28.07 -0.38 12.94
N GLU A 22 -28.44 0.91 12.95
CA GLU A 22 -27.69 1.96 13.65
C GLU A 22 -27.47 1.58 15.11
N TRP A 23 -28.53 1.18 15.82
CA TRP A 23 -28.41 0.74 17.20
C TRP A 23 -27.53 -0.51 17.38
N ILE A 24 -27.57 -1.45 16.44
CA ILE A 24 -26.73 -2.66 16.48
C ILE A 24 -25.24 -2.32 16.33
N TRP A 25 -24.89 -1.36 15.47
CA TRP A 25 -23.50 -0.96 15.24
C TRP A 25 -22.97 -0.04 16.35
N GLU A 26 -23.84 0.72 17.01
CA GLU A 26 -23.49 1.55 18.17
C GLU A 26 -23.54 0.79 19.51
N MET A 27 -24.03 -0.45 19.51
CA MET A 27 -24.20 -1.21 20.74
C MET A 27 -22.84 -1.57 21.36
N GLU A 28 -22.66 -1.18 22.62
CA GLU A 28 -21.54 -1.59 23.47
C GLU A 28 -22.03 -2.45 24.64
N VAL A 29 -21.38 -3.60 24.86
CA VAL A 29 -21.66 -4.51 25.97
C VAL A 29 -20.53 -4.47 26.99
N PHE A 30 -20.87 -4.14 28.24
CA PHE A 30 -19.92 -4.04 29.34
C PHE A 30 -19.97 -5.30 30.21
N ALA A 31 -18.80 -5.80 30.60
CA ALA A 31 -18.69 -6.79 31.67
C ALA A 31 -18.86 -6.10 33.04
N GLU A 32 -19.34 -6.82 34.05
CA GLU A 32 -19.49 -6.29 35.41
C GLU A 32 -18.14 -5.95 36.08
N GLU A 33 -17.01 -6.40 35.54
CA GLU A 33 -15.68 -6.10 36.05
C GLU A 33 -15.15 -4.74 35.57
N GLU A 34 -14.65 -3.94 36.51
CA GLU A 34 -14.36 -2.49 36.42
C GLU A 34 -13.22 -2.09 35.42
N TYR A 35 -12.63 -3.04 34.69
CA TYR A 35 -11.41 -2.83 33.88
C TYR A 35 -11.40 -3.57 32.54
N VAL A 36 -12.55 -3.85 31.94
CA VAL A 36 -12.64 -4.45 30.60
C VAL A 36 -13.22 -3.43 29.62
N ASP A 37 -12.55 -3.23 28.49
CA ASP A 37 -13.06 -2.39 27.40
C ASP A 37 -14.43 -2.92 26.93
N PRO A 38 -15.39 -2.04 26.59
CA PRO A 38 -16.67 -2.48 26.05
C PRO A 38 -16.49 -3.36 24.81
N ALA A 39 -17.31 -4.41 24.72
CA ALA A 39 -17.37 -5.26 23.54
C ALA A 39 -18.44 -4.74 22.58
N ASP A 40 -18.01 -4.31 21.40
CA ASP A 40 -18.90 -4.04 20.27
C ASP A 40 -19.36 -5.35 19.59
N LEU A 41 -20.22 -5.25 18.57
CA LEU A 41 -20.70 -6.41 17.83
C LEU A 41 -19.57 -7.25 17.23
N GLU A 42 -18.50 -6.62 16.76
CA GLU A 42 -17.38 -7.29 16.09
C GLU A 42 -16.61 -8.14 17.09
N VAL A 43 -16.33 -7.59 18.27
CA VAL A 43 -15.73 -8.32 19.40
C VAL A 43 -16.62 -9.46 19.85
N LEU A 44 -17.94 -9.25 19.96
CA LEU A 44 -18.88 -10.30 20.36
C LEU A 44 -18.89 -11.48 19.36
N VAL A 45 -18.74 -11.20 18.07
CA VAL A 45 -18.62 -12.24 17.03
C VAL A 45 -17.24 -12.91 17.09
N GLU A 46 -16.16 -12.15 17.24
CA GLU A 46 -14.79 -12.68 17.37
C GLU A 46 -14.65 -13.63 18.57
N LYS A 47 -15.30 -13.30 19.70
CA LYS A 47 -15.33 -14.14 20.91
C LYS A 47 -16.38 -15.25 20.87
N GLU A 48 -17.04 -15.46 19.73
CA GLU A 48 -18.07 -16.48 19.52
C GLU A 48 -19.27 -16.37 20.48
N ILE A 49 -19.51 -15.19 21.06
CA ILE A 49 -20.66 -14.91 21.94
C ILE A 49 -21.94 -14.80 21.10
N VAL A 50 -21.82 -14.22 19.90
CA VAL A 50 -22.90 -14.05 18.94
C VAL A 50 -22.49 -14.64 17.59
N THR A 51 -23.40 -15.37 16.94
CA THR A 51 -23.17 -15.89 15.58
C THR A 51 -23.92 -15.04 14.56
N VAL A 52 -23.19 -14.23 13.79
CA VAL A 52 -23.73 -13.34 12.76
C VAL A 52 -22.81 -13.32 11.55
N ASP A 53 -23.41 -13.28 10.35
CA ASP A 53 -22.69 -12.94 9.13
C ASP A 53 -22.51 -11.42 9.06
N LEU A 54 -21.36 -10.93 9.56
CA LEU A 54 -21.05 -9.49 9.60
C LEU A 54 -21.04 -8.87 8.21
N LYS A 55 -20.61 -9.61 7.17
CA LYS A 55 -20.59 -9.10 5.79
C LYS A 55 -22.01 -8.86 5.29
N GLN A 56 -22.90 -9.85 5.45
CA GLN A 56 -24.30 -9.69 5.05
C GLN A 56 -24.98 -8.58 5.84
N LEU A 57 -24.72 -8.50 7.15
CA LEU A 57 -25.29 -7.45 8.00
C LEU A 57 -24.88 -6.07 7.51
N ALA A 58 -23.57 -5.84 7.30
CA ALA A 58 -23.03 -4.56 6.86
C ALA A 58 -23.57 -4.15 5.48
N LEU A 59 -23.67 -5.08 4.52
CA LEU A 59 -24.28 -4.80 3.21
C LEU A 59 -25.76 -4.40 3.30
N LEU A 60 -26.53 -5.07 4.16
CA LEU A 60 -27.93 -4.70 4.40
C LEU A 60 -28.05 -3.35 5.11
N THR A 61 -27.12 -3.03 6.01
CA THR A 61 -27.05 -1.69 6.64
C THR A 61 -26.83 -0.61 5.58
N LEU A 62 -25.83 -0.74 4.72
CA LEU A 62 -25.57 0.24 3.66
C LEU A 62 -26.76 0.38 2.69
N TYR A 63 -27.36 -0.74 2.29
CA TYR A 63 -28.54 -0.75 1.42
C TYR A 63 -29.73 -0.02 2.04
N VAL A 64 -30.00 -0.28 3.32
CA VAL A 64 -31.12 0.34 4.03
C VAL A 64 -30.89 1.83 4.24
N ASP A 65 -29.67 2.21 4.63
CA ASP A 65 -29.33 3.62 4.81
C ASP A 65 -29.49 4.38 3.50
N TYR A 66 -29.03 3.82 2.37
CA TYR A 66 -29.28 4.37 1.04
C TYR A 66 -30.77 4.63 0.76
N GLN A 67 -31.64 3.67 1.11
CA GLN A 67 -33.10 3.77 0.87
C GLN A 67 -33.79 4.83 1.73
N VAL A 68 -33.23 5.16 2.89
CA VAL A 68 -33.86 6.07 3.87
C VAL A 68 -33.32 7.50 3.74
N ARG A 69 -32.03 7.65 3.44
CA ARG A 69 -31.38 8.97 3.39
C ARG A 69 -31.75 9.75 2.13
N GLU A 70 -31.80 11.06 2.31
CA GLU A 70 -31.96 11.99 1.19
C GLU A 70 -30.78 11.86 0.21
N PRO A 71 -31.00 11.99 -1.10
CA PRO A 71 -29.97 11.73 -2.12
C PRO A 71 -28.63 12.42 -1.87
N GLU A 72 -28.66 13.66 -1.36
CA GLU A 72 -27.48 14.48 -1.11
C GLU A 72 -26.67 14.04 0.12
N GLU A 73 -27.28 13.32 1.07
CA GLU A 73 -26.65 12.92 2.33
C GLU A 73 -26.05 11.51 2.25
N ARG A 74 -26.53 10.67 1.32
CA ARG A 74 -26.16 9.25 1.19
C ARG A 74 -24.66 8.99 1.20
N ALA A 75 -23.88 9.78 0.46
CA ALA A 75 -22.44 9.54 0.33
C ALA A 75 -21.69 9.79 1.66
N GLU A 76 -22.06 10.83 2.40
CA GLU A 76 -21.43 11.14 3.68
C GLU A 76 -21.84 10.13 4.76
N ASP A 77 -23.13 9.82 4.87
CA ASP A 77 -23.65 8.88 5.86
C ASP A 77 -23.10 7.46 5.64
N ILE A 78 -23.11 6.97 4.39
CA ILE A 78 -22.55 5.65 4.06
C ILE A 78 -21.05 5.58 4.37
N TYR A 79 -20.31 6.68 4.16
CA TYR A 79 -18.87 6.72 4.45
C TYR A 79 -18.56 6.54 5.94
N LEU A 80 -19.42 7.00 6.85
CA LEU A 80 -19.20 6.90 8.30
C LEU A 80 -19.07 5.45 8.78
N TYR A 81 -19.78 4.52 8.14
CA TYR A 81 -19.71 3.09 8.49
C TYR A 81 -18.33 2.46 8.25
N PHE A 82 -17.49 3.05 7.37
CA PHE A 82 -16.13 2.57 7.11
C PHE A 82 -15.15 2.83 8.26
N SER A 83 -15.63 3.38 9.38
CA SER A 83 -14.90 3.38 10.65
C SER A 83 -14.94 2.03 11.38
N HIS A 84 -15.94 1.18 11.08
CA HIS A 84 -16.08 -0.17 11.63
C HIS A 84 -15.32 -1.19 10.76
N TYR A 85 -14.72 -2.19 11.42
CA TYR A 85 -13.84 -3.14 10.73
C TYR A 85 -14.59 -4.02 9.72
N ALA A 86 -15.85 -4.37 10.02
CA ALA A 86 -16.74 -5.16 9.17
C ALA A 86 -17.00 -4.53 7.80
N PHE A 87 -16.80 -3.22 7.66
CA PHE A 87 -17.02 -2.48 6.41
C PHE A 87 -15.73 -2.31 5.61
N HIS A 88 -14.55 -2.48 6.22
CA HIS A 88 -13.26 -2.19 5.58
C HIS A 88 -13.00 -2.96 4.29
N ASP A 89 -13.51 -4.18 4.16
CA ASP A 89 -13.31 -5.06 3.00
C ASP A 89 -14.53 -5.10 2.05
N LEU A 90 -15.54 -4.25 2.27
CA LEU A 90 -16.71 -4.20 1.40
C LEU A 90 -16.42 -3.40 0.12
N HIS A 91 -16.93 -3.92 -0.99
CA HIS A 91 -17.08 -3.19 -2.24
C HIS A 91 -18.43 -2.47 -2.23
N ILE A 92 -18.44 -1.16 -2.43
CA ILE A 92 -19.67 -0.33 -2.39
C ILE A 92 -20.71 -0.81 -3.41
N GLU A 93 -20.27 -1.32 -4.55
CA GLU A 93 -21.16 -1.88 -5.58
C GLU A 93 -21.98 -3.09 -5.09
N ASP A 94 -21.46 -3.86 -4.11
CA ASP A 94 -22.16 -5.03 -3.57
C ASP A 94 -23.48 -4.64 -2.86
N MET A 95 -23.55 -3.42 -2.30
CA MET A 95 -24.77 -2.94 -1.63
C MET A 95 -25.96 -2.88 -2.60
N PHE A 96 -25.73 -2.58 -3.88
CA PHE A 96 -26.79 -2.46 -4.89
C PHE A 96 -27.47 -3.81 -5.19
N HIS A 97 -26.90 -4.91 -4.70
CA HIS A 97 -27.42 -6.26 -4.86
C HIS A 97 -27.87 -6.90 -3.54
N ALA A 98 -27.79 -6.16 -2.42
CA ALA A 98 -28.07 -6.71 -1.09
C ALA A 98 -29.58 -6.84 -0.81
N GLY A 99 -30.41 -5.96 -1.36
CA GLY A 99 -31.86 -5.93 -1.15
C GLY A 99 -32.69 -6.33 -2.36
N ARG A 100 -34.02 -6.33 -2.19
CA ARG A 100 -34.97 -6.78 -3.22
C ARG A 100 -35.27 -5.71 -4.28
N GLU A 101 -35.15 -4.44 -3.92
CA GLU A 101 -35.47 -3.31 -4.79
C GLU A 101 -34.18 -2.68 -5.31
N ASN A 102 -34.18 -2.30 -6.60
CA ASN A 102 -33.06 -1.57 -7.18
C ASN A 102 -32.99 -0.17 -6.56
N LEU A 103 -31.78 0.25 -6.20
CA LEU A 103 -31.51 1.60 -5.72
C LEU A 103 -31.67 2.62 -6.87
N THR A 104 -32.31 3.75 -6.60
CA THR A 104 -32.53 4.86 -7.55
C THR A 104 -31.46 5.93 -7.39
N GLU A 105 -31.35 6.87 -8.34
CA GLU A 105 -30.42 8.03 -8.26
C GLU A 105 -28.94 7.61 -8.08
N THR A 106 -28.59 6.43 -8.58
CA THR A 106 -27.25 5.87 -8.45
C THR A 106 -26.19 6.77 -9.08
N GLU A 107 -26.51 7.48 -10.18
CA GLU A 107 -25.60 8.43 -10.81
C GLU A 107 -25.22 9.59 -9.89
N GLN A 108 -26.17 10.16 -9.15
CA GLN A 108 -25.91 11.24 -8.19
C GLN A 108 -25.02 10.71 -7.07
N PHE A 109 -25.39 9.58 -6.46
CA PHE A 109 -24.59 8.96 -5.41
C PHE A 109 -23.14 8.74 -5.82
N TRP A 110 -22.89 8.17 -7.02
CA TRP A 110 -21.53 7.93 -7.47
C TRP A 110 -20.73 9.22 -7.67
N ASN A 111 -21.36 10.29 -8.16
CA ASN A 111 -20.70 11.59 -8.31
C ASN A 111 -20.33 12.17 -6.94
N ASP A 112 -21.25 12.11 -5.97
CA ASP A 112 -21.04 12.62 -4.62
C ASP A 112 -20.00 11.79 -3.86
N TRP A 113 -20.06 10.47 -3.98
CA TRP A 113 -19.09 9.52 -3.43
C TRP A 113 -17.67 9.76 -3.93
N ILE A 114 -17.50 9.91 -5.26
CA ILE A 114 -16.19 10.22 -5.85
C ILE A 114 -15.73 11.62 -5.40
N SER A 115 -16.62 12.62 -5.36
CA SER A 115 -16.32 13.97 -4.91
C SER A 115 -15.81 14.00 -3.47
N LEU A 116 -16.49 13.28 -2.57
CA LEU A 116 -16.13 13.11 -1.16
C LEU A 116 -14.73 12.51 -1.04
N LEU A 117 -14.52 11.33 -1.64
CA LEU A 117 -13.29 10.57 -1.49
C LEU A 117 -12.07 11.27 -2.06
N LYS A 118 -12.21 12.05 -3.15
CA LYS A 118 -11.10 12.84 -3.72
C LYS A 118 -10.42 13.77 -2.73
N THR A 119 -11.15 14.22 -1.71
CA THR A 119 -10.66 15.19 -0.72
C THR A 119 -10.12 14.54 0.55
N LYS A 120 -10.44 13.26 0.77
CA LYS A 120 -10.03 12.52 1.97
C LYS A 120 -8.76 11.72 1.68
N SER A 121 -7.99 11.40 2.71
CA SER A 121 -6.72 10.69 2.56
C SER A 121 -6.63 9.54 3.54
N GLY A 122 -6.25 8.37 3.04
CA GLY A 122 -6.08 7.16 3.82
C GLY A 122 -6.21 5.94 2.92
N ASP A 123 -5.83 4.78 3.46
CA ASP A 123 -5.80 3.55 2.65
C ASP A 123 -7.22 3.11 2.25
N THR A 124 -8.19 3.27 3.15
CA THR A 124 -9.61 2.99 2.90
C THR A 124 -10.16 3.90 1.81
N GLU A 125 -9.92 5.21 1.92
CA GLU A 125 -10.37 6.20 0.94
C GLU A 125 -9.75 5.96 -0.43
N SER A 126 -8.45 5.64 -0.45
CA SER A 126 -7.72 5.31 -1.67
C SER A 126 -8.30 4.08 -2.36
N ARG A 127 -8.64 3.03 -1.60
CA ARG A 127 -9.31 1.83 -2.12
C ARG A 127 -10.69 2.15 -2.69
N LEU A 128 -11.54 2.78 -1.88
CA LEU A 128 -12.92 3.11 -2.26
C LEU A 128 -12.98 4.01 -3.50
N LEU A 129 -12.05 4.97 -3.63
CA LEU A 129 -11.99 5.85 -4.80
C LEU A 129 -11.60 5.08 -6.05
N LYS A 130 -10.61 4.18 -5.97
CA LYS A 130 -10.20 3.32 -7.10
C LYS A 130 -11.37 2.49 -7.60
N GLU A 131 -12.08 1.82 -6.69
CA GLU A 131 -13.22 0.98 -7.02
C GLU A 131 -14.33 1.80 -7.67
N ALA A 132 -14.70 2.93 -7.07
CA ALA A 132 -15.75 3.79 -7.61
C ALA A 132 -15.43 4.33 -9.01
N VAL A 133 -14.20 4.81 -9.21
CA VAL A 133 -13.77 5.35 -10.52
C VAL A 133 -13.66 4.23 -11.55
N LEU A 134 -13.13 3.06 -11.19
CA LEU A 134 -13.04 1.92 -12.09
C LEU A 134 -14.44 1.45 -12.51
N TYR A 135 -15.37 1.33 -11.57
CA TYR A 135 -16.75 0.93 -11.84
C TYR A 135 -17.48 1.92 -12.75
N ARG A 136 -17.30 3.23 -12.54
CA ARG A 136 -18.04 4.28 -13.26
C ARG A 136 -17.43 4.73 -14.57
N GLU A 137 -16.12 4.89 -14.60
CA GLU A 137 -15.39 5.54 -15.69
C GLU A 137 -14.36 4.60 -16.34
N GLY A 138 -14.18 3.39 -15.81
CA GLY A 138 -13.22 2.41 -16.33
C GLY A 138 -11.77 2.82 -16.12
N ILE A 139 -10.87 2.14 -16.86
CA ILE A 139 -9.42 2.33 -16.73
C ILE A 139 -9.00 3.76 -17.13
N GLU A 140 -9.60 4.32 -18.19
CA GLU A 140 -9.33 5.70 -18.63
C GLU A 140 -9.75 6.73 -17.56
N GLY A 141 -10.85 6.45 -16.85
CA GLY A 141 -11.27 7.21 -15.66
C GLY A 141 -10.22 7.20 -14.56
N LEU A 142 -9.63 6.04 -14.25
CA LEU A 142 -8.54 5.95 -13.27
C LEU A 142 -7.34 6.80 -13.70
N VAL A 143 -6.94 6.76 -14.98
CA VAL A 143 -5.82 7.56 -15.50
C VAL A 143 -6.13 9.05 -15.38
N LYS A 144 -7.34 9.49 -15.74
CA LYS A 144 -7.76 10.88 -15.59
C LYS A 144 -7.77 11.32 -14.12
N MET A 145 -8.36 10.52 -13.23
CA MET A 145 -8.39 10.82 -11.81
C MET A 145 -7.00 10.87 -11.19
N ALA A 146 -6.10 9.95 -11.58
CA ALA A 146 -4.71 9.97 -11.15
C ALA A 146 -4.02 11.27 -11.59
N ASN A 147 -4.28 11.74 -12.81
CA ASN A 147 -3.73 12.99 -13.33
C ASN A 147 -4.16 14.23 -12.56
N ASP A 148 -5.42 14.25 -12.14
CA ASP A 148 -6.04 15.39 -11.46
C ASP A 148 -5.75 15.37 -9.95
N ASN A 149 -5.61 14.19 -9.35
CA ASN A 149 -5.55 14.01 -7.90
C ASN A 149 -4.29 13.31 -7.37
N TYR A 150 -3.19 13.27 -8.14
CA TYR A 150 -1.94 12.59 -7.76
C TYR A 150 -1.31 13.04 -6.43
N LYS A 151 -1.67 14.23 -5.92
CA LYS A 151 -1.16 14.74 -4.64
C LYS A 151 -1.81 14.06 -3.44
N VAL A 152 -3.06 13.64 -3.58
CA VAL A 152 -3.83 12.96 -2.53
C VAL A 152 -3.77 11.46 -2.75
N HIS A 153 -4.01 11.00 -3.99
CA HIS A 153 -4.09 9.57 -4.33
C HIS A 153 -3.16 9.17 -5.48
N PRO A 154 -1.83 9.24 -5.29
CA PRO A 154 -0.87 8.83 -6.32
C PRO A 154 -0.99 7.35 -6.71
N SER A 155 -1.58 6.49 -5.86
CA SER A 155 -1.71 5.06 -6.17
C SER A 155 -2.77 4.75 -7.24
N LEU A 156 -3.61 5.71 -7.64
CA LEU A 156 -4.51 5.56 -8.80
C LEU A 156 -3.75 5.23 -10.09
N TYR A 157 -2.54 5.76 -10.26
CA TYR A 157 -1.70 5.38 -11.40
C TYR A 157 -1.35 3.89 -11.39
N LEU A 158 -0.98 3.36 -10.23
CA LEU A 158 -0.63 1.95 -10.09
C LEU A 158 -1.84 1.06 -10.34
N GLU A 159 -3.03 1.48 -9.91
CA GLU A 159 -4.27 0.77 -10.17
C GLU A 159 -4.58 0.71 -11.67
N ALA A 160 -4.54 1.85 -12.36
CA ALA A 160 -4.73 1.88 -13.82
C ALA A 160 -3.73 0.97 -14.55
N MET A 161 -2.46 0.97 -14.12
CA MET A 161 -1.43 0.09 -14.68
C MET A 161 -1.72 -1.39 -14.42
N ASN A 162 -2.25 -1.75 -13.24
CA ASN A 162 -2.65 -3.13 -12.94
C ASN A 162 -3.81 -3.58 -13.83
N GLU A 163 -4.80 -2.72 -14.07
CA GLU A 163 -5.93 -3.04 -14.96
C GLU A 163 -5.50 -3.23 -16.42
N TYR A 164 -4.59 -2.39 -16.95
CA TYR A 164 -4.02 -2.62 -18.29
C TYR A 164 -3.18 -3.90 -18.36
N ASP A 165 -2.48 -4.26 -17.28
CA ASP A 165 -1.62 -5.45 -17.24
C ASP A 165 -2.41 -6.74 -17.42
N LYS A 166 -3.65 -6.79 -16.90
CA LYS A 166 -4.57 -7.92 -17.11
C LYS A 166 -4.81 -8.25 -18.59
N ASN A 167 -4.68 -7.24 -19.48
CA ASN A 167 -4.88 -7.37 -20.92
C ASN A 167 -3.59 -7.10 -21.72
N TYR A 168 -2.41 -7.25 -21.11
CA TYR A 168 -1.11 -7.06 -21.77
C TYR A 168 -0.92 -5.64 -22.37
N GLY A 169 -1.55 -4.63 -21.77
CA GLY A 169 -1.54 -3.24 -22.22
C GLY A 169 -0.22 -2.50 -21.96
N TYR A 170 0.93 -3.11 -22.24
CA TYR A 170 2.26 -2.61 -21.88
C TYR A 170 2.56 -1.19 -22.39
N SER A 171 2.08 -0.85 -23.59
CA SER A 171 2.26 0.52 -24.13
C SER A 171 1.55 1.57 -23.29
N GLN A 172 0.37 1.27 -22.73
CA GLN A 172 -0.34 2.19 -21.84
C GLN A 172 0.32 2.26 -20.47
N ILE A 173 0.75 1.10 -19.93
CA ILE A 173 1.49 1.05 -18.67
C ILE A 173 2.74 1.93 -18.73
N GLU A 174 3.52 1.84 -19.82
CA GLU A 174 4.71 2.66 -20.01
C GLU A 174 4.37 4.16 -20.03
N LYS A 175 3.39 4.58 -20.84
CA LYS A 175 2.94 5.99 -20.92
C LYS A 175 2.46 6.55 -19.59
N ILE A 176 1.69 5.74 -18.85
CA ILE A 176 1.21 6.10 -17.51
C ILE A 176 2.40 6.26 -16.57
N GLY A 177 3.38 5.35 -16.63
CA GLY A 177 4.62 5.42 -15.87
C GLY A 177 5.40 6.71 -16.13
N GLU A 178 5.59 7.10 -17.39
CA GLU A 178 6.29 8.34 -17.79
C GLU A 178 5.64 9.57 -17.16
N ASN A 179 4.32 9.69 -17.34
CA ASN A 179 3.55 10.80 -16.77
C ASN A 179 3.57 10.82 -15.23
N ALA A 180 3.49 9.66 -14.59
CA ALA A 180 3.51 9.55 -13.13
C ALA A 180 4.85 9.97 -12.53
N ILE A 181 5.99 9.59 -13.14
CA ILE A 181 7.31 10.01 -12.65
C ILE A 181 7.56 11.51 -12.87
N GLU A 182 6.90 12.16 -13.81
CA GLU A 182 6.98 13.62 -13.96
C GLU A 182 6.22 14.35 -12.85
N LYS A 183 5.06 13.82 -12.43
CA LYS A 183 4.15 14.50 -11.49
C LYS A 183 4.38 14.17 -10.02
N ILE A 184 4.62 12.91 -9.68
CA ILE A 184 4.69 12.45 -8.28
C ILE A 184 6.04 12.85 -7.68
N ASP A 185 6.08 13.38 -6.45
CA ASP A 185 7.35 13.74 -5.80
C ASP A 185 8.26 12.50 -5.67
N SER A 186 9.53 12.66 -6.06
CA SER A 186 10.58 11.65 -5.93
C SER A 186 10.78 11.12 -4.49
N LYS A 187 10.29 11.80 -3.46
CA LYS A 187 10.34 11.36 -2.07
C LYS A 187 9.33 10.26 -1.75
N LEU A 188 8.27 10.09 -2.53
CA LEU A 188 7.21 9.13 -2.20
C LEU A 188 7.54 7.71 -2.69
N ILE A 189 7.38 6.72 -1.82
CA ILE A 189 7.69 5.31 -2.11
C ILE A 189 6.79 4.76 -3.22
N ILE A 190 5.53 5.21 -3.30
CA ILE A 190 4.58 4.78 -4.34
C ILE A 190 5.11 5.03 -5.76
N ARG A 191 5.88 6.11 -5.96
CA ARG A 191 6.51 6.41 -7.26
C ARG A 191 7.48 5.32 -7.69
N SER A 192 8.16 4.66 -6.74
CA SER A 192 9.02 3.53 -7.05
C SER A 192 8.22 2.32 -7.53
N LYS A 193 7.10 2.01 -6.88
CA LYS A 193 6.21 0.91 -7.30
C LYS A 193 5.69 1.13 -8.72
N ILE A 194 5.26 2.35 -9.02
CA ILE A 194 4.83 2.77 -10.35
C ILE A 194 5.98 2.63 -11.36
N ALA A 195 7.16 3.17 -11.05
CA ALA A 195 8.32 3.08 -11.92
C ALA A 195 8.71 1.62 -12.20
N LEU A 196 8.70 0.72 -11.20
CA LEU A 196 9.00 -0.70 -11.42
C LEU A 196 8.00 -1.40 -12.34
N LYS A 197 6.70 -1.08 -12.20
CA LYS A 197 5.66 -1.61 -13.10
C LYS A 197 5.87 -1.12 -14.53
N ALA A 198 6.23 0.15 -14.70
CA ALA A 198 6.59 0.72 -16.01
C ALA A 198 7.87 0.11 -16.60
N ALA A 199 8.91 -0.10 -15.78
CA ALA A 199 10.14 -0.77 -16.20
C ALA A 199 9.87 -2.19 -16.75
N CYS A 200 8.97 -2.93 -16.09
CA CYS A 200 8.54 -4.25 -16.54
C CYS A 200 7.85 -4.17 -17.91
N ALA A 201 6.93 -3.23 -18.10
CA ALA A 201 6.29 -2.99 -19.40
C ALA A 201 7.30 -2.60 -20.49
N SER A 202 8.23 -1.69 -20.20
CA SER A 202 9.32 -1.31 -21.12
C SER A 202 10.20 -2.50 -21.51
N SER A 203 10.41 -3.45 -20.59
CA SER A 203 11.12 -4.70 -20.89
C SER A 203 10.39 -5.52 -21.94
N TYR A 204 9.07 -5.71 -21.82
CA TYR A 204 8.26 -6.45 -22.81
C TYR A 204 8.22 -5.75 -24.17
N LEU A 205 8.34 -4.43 -24.18
CA LEU A 205 8.39 -3.61 -25.40
C LEU A 205 9.81 -3.51 -26.00
N ASN A 206 10.84 -4.04 -25.34
CA ASN A 206 12.25 -3.86 -25.71
C ASN A 206 12.70 -2.39 -25.75
N HIS A 207 12.09 -1.53 -24.93
CA HIS A 207 12.45 -0.12 -24.80
C HIS A 207 13.53 0.07 -23.73
N THR A 208 14.78 -0.31 -24.05
CA THR A 208 15.89 -0.35 -23.09
C THR A 208 16.10 0.97 -22.36
N GLU A 209 16.16 2.11 -23.06
CA GLU A 209 16.39 3.42 -22.41
C GLU A 209 15.33 3.75 -21.35
N LYS A 210 14.06 3.45 -21.63
CA LYS A 210 12.95 3.67 -20.69
C LYS A 210 13.02 2.73 -19.50
N LEU A 211 13.32 1.44 -19.72
CA LEU A 211 13.57 0.50 -18.63
C LEU A 211 14.65 1.01 -17.68
N MET A 212 15.75 1.55 -18.23
CA MET A 212 16.85 2.06 -17.43
C MET A 212 16.44 3.29 -16.62
N LEU A 213 15.73 4.23 -17.25
CA LEU A 213 15.17 5.41 -16.60
C LEU A 213 14.24 5.01 -15.44
N PHE A 214 13.33 4.07 -15.65
CA PHE A 214 12.40 3.64 -14.61
C PHE A 214 13.08 2.90 -13.46
N CYS A 215 14.10 2.09 -13.74
CA CYS A 215 14.90 1.46 -12.69
C CYS A 215 15.63 2.51 -11.85
N TRP A 216 16.15 3.58 -12.47
CA TRP A 216 16.72 4.72 -11.77
C TRP A 216 15.69 5.44 -10.90
N GLU A 217 14.52 5.75 -11.45
CA GLU A 217 13.44 6.42 -10.72
C GLU A 217 12.92 5.57 -9.56
N SER A 218 12.89 4.25 -9.71
CA SER A 218 12.57 3.32 -8.63
C SER A 218 13.55 3.44 -7.47
N PHE A 219 14.87 3.37 -7.72
CA PHE A 219 15.87 3.55 -6.67
C PHE A 219 15.81 4.95 -6.05
N ARG A 220 15.54 5.96 -6.88
CA ARG A 220 15.42 7.36 -6.44
C ARG A 220 14.23 7.56 -5.50
N SER A 221 13.15 6.80 -5.67
CA SER A 221 11.93 6.92 -4.88
C SER A 221 11.76 5.89 -3.78
N ASP A 222 12.54 4.81 -3.80
CA ASP A 222 12.63 3.83 -2.73
C ASP A 222 14.04 3.26 -2.70
N SER A 223 14.88 3.78 -1.81
CA SER A 223 16.31 3.52 -1.82
C SER A 223 16.61 2.26 -1.00
N THR A 224 16.45 1.11 -1.64
CA THR A 224 16.76 -0.22 -1.10
C THR A 224 17.92 -0.87 -1.83
N VAL A 225 18.59 -1.83 -1.20
CA VAL A 225 19.63 -2.65 -1.85
C VAL A 225 19.08 -3.30 -3.13
N ARG A 226 17.84 -3.81 -3.09
CA ARG A 226 17.21 -4.43 -4.25
C ARG A 226 17.03 -3.45 -5.42
N ASN A 227 16.58 -2.23 -5.16
CA ASN A 227 16.42 -1.22 -6.21
C ASN A 227 17.78 -0.72 -6.71
N LEU A 228 18.81 -0.65 -5.85
CA LEU A 228 20.18 -0.35 -6.25
C LEU A 228 20.74 -1.41 -7.21
N LEU A 229 20.60 -2.69 -6.88
CA LEU A 229 21.15 -3.79 -7.70
C LEU A 229 20.54 -3.84 -9.11
N ARG A 230 19.31 -3.37 -9.30
CA ARG A 230 18.71 -3.22 -10.64
C ARG A 230 19.50 -2.28 -11.55
N LEU A 231 20.18 -1.27 -10.97
CA LEU A 231 21.05 -0.36 -11.71
C LEU A 231 22.35 -1.02 -12.20
N PHE A 232 22.62 -2.25 -11.76
CA PHE A 232 23.79 -3.03 -12.17
C PHE A 232 23.40 -4.26 -13.01
N ALA A 233 22.15 -4.34 -13.48
CA ALA A 233 21.66 -5.47 -14.29
C ALA A 233 22.38 -5.60 -15.64
N THR A 234 22.82 -4.48 -16.21
CA THR A 234 23.64 -4.45 -17.43
C THR A 234 24.83 -3.51 -17.24
N ARG A 235 25.87 -3.70 -18.08
CA ARG A 235 27.04 -2.82 -18.09
C ARG A 235 26.66 -1.36 -18.35
N GLU A 236 25.77 -1.13 -19.30
CA GLU A 236 25.29 0.21 -19.66
C GLU A 236 24.57 0.90 -18.49
N MET A 237 23.70 0.16 -17.78
CA MET A 237 23.03 0.68 -16.58
C MET A 237 24.03 1.03 -15.47
N ALA A 238 25.02 0.16 -15.25
CA ALA A 238 26.03 0.37 -14.22
C ALA A 238 26.86 1.63 -14.51
N GLU A 239 27.29 1.80 -15.78
CA GLU A 239 28.06 2.96 -16.22
C GLU A 239 27.25 4.27 -16.12
N GLN A 240 25.97 4.24 -16.50
CA GLN A 240 25.14 5.45 -16.52
C GLN A 240 24.59 5.83 -15.14
N TYR A 241 24.10 4.86 -14.37
CA TYR A 241 23.33 5.09 -13.14
C TYR A 241 24.01 4.61 -11.86
N GLY A 242 24.91 3.62 -11.93
CA GLY A 242 25.63 3.12 -10.75
C GLY A 242 26.41 4.23 -10.04
N ILE A 243 27.13 5.07 -10.79
CA ILE A 243 27.87 6.24 -10.26
C ILE A 243 26.92 7.32 -9.71
N ARG A 244 25.74 7.48 -10.34
CA ARG A 244 24.75 8.48 -9.90
C ARG A 244 24.09 8.07 -8.58
N ALA A 245 23.95 6.77 -8.33
CA ALA A 245 23.35 6.24 -7.11
C ALA A 245 24.14 6.67 -5.87
N GLU A 246 25.47 6.60 -5.90
CA GLU A 246 26.34 7.05 -4.81
C GLU A 246 26.07 8.52 -4.44
N LYS A 247 26.05 9.41 -5.44
CA LYS A 247 25.78 10.84 -5.23
C LYS A 247 24.37 11.09 -4.69
N ALA A 248 23.38 10.35 -5.21
CA ALA A 248 22.00 10.48 -4.78
C ALA A 248 21.75 9.97 -3.36
N LEU A 249 22.58 9.08 -2.81
CA LEU A 249 22.50 8.62 -1.43
C LEU A 249 22.94 9.71 -0.43
N ALA A 250 23.91 10.56 -0.80
CA ALA A 250 24.42 11.60 0.08
C ALA A 250 23.37 12.65 0.45
N SER A 251 22.39 12.89 -0.42
CA SER A 251 21.31 13.86 -0.22
C SER A 251 20.05 13.30 0.46
N ARG A 252 20.08 12.05 0.96
CA ARG A 252 18.89 11.38 1.49
C ARG A 252 18.62 11.66 2.94
N ILE A 253 17.33 11.66 3.28
CA ILE A 253 16.85 11.78 4.64
C ILE A 253 17.09 10.44 5.34
N LYS A 254 17.86 10.49 6.43
CA LYS A 254 18.04 9.37 7.34
C LYS A 254 17.02 9.45 8.46
N GLY A 255 16.50 8.31 8.87
CA GLY A 255 15.58 8.24 10.00
C GLY A 255 15.00 6.85 10.15
N ASN A 256 14.22 6.66 11.21
CA ASN A 256 13.37 5.48 11.32
C ASN A 256 12.06 5.78 10.58
N PRO A 257 11.61 4.91 9.66
CA PRO A 257 10.30 5.04 9.05
C PRO A 257 9.24 5.12 10.15
N ILE A 258 8.33 6.10 10.06
CA ILE A 258 7.21 6.20 10.99
C ILE A 258 6.24 5.06 10.66
N THR A 259 6.12 4.08 11.54
CA THR A 259 5.30 2.87 11.34
C THR A 259 3.79 3.12 11.51
N SER A 260 3.38 4.34 11.89
CA SER A 260 2.01 4.65 12.30
C SER A 260 1.17 5.40 11.25
N ILE A 261 1.65 5.57 10.01
CA ILE A 261 0.91 6.31 8.99
C ILE A 261 -0.13 5.38 8.34
N ARG A 262 -1.43 5.60 8.61
CA ARG A 262 -2.58 4.95 7.96
C ARG A 262 -2.82 5.45 6.52
N ASN A 263 -1.73 5.67 5.78
CA ASN A 263 -1.74 6.13 4.40
C ASN A 263 -0.42 5.70 3.74
N TYR A 264 -0.42 4.48 3.19
CA TYR A 264 0.77 3.91 2.56
C TYR A 264 1.15 4.59 1.25
N GLU A 265 0.21 5.23 0.55
CA GLU A 265 0.49 5.87 -0.73
C GLU A 265 1.26 7.18 -0.59
N LEU A 266 1.20 7.85 0.57
CA LEU A 266 1.97 9.06 0.87
C LEU A 266 3.24 8.80 1.71
N ASN A 267 3.61 7.53 1.92
CA ASN A 267 4.83 7.19 2.63
C ASN A 267 6.08 7.72 1.94
N GLN A 268 6.96 8.33 2.73
CA GLN A 268 8.22 8.90 2.26
C GLN A 268 9.36 7.89 2.35
N ASN A 269 10.29 7.98 1.40
CA ASN A 269 11.54 7.25 1.36
C ASN A 269 12.50 7.78 2.44
N ILE A 270 12.38 7.21 3.64
CA ILE A 270 13.27 7.45 4.77
C ILE A 270 14.18 6.23 4.92
N ILE A 271 15.49 6.44 4.78
CA ILE A 271 16.46 5.35 4.82
C ILE A 271 16.92 5.17 6.27
N ASN A 272 16.71 3.98 6.82
CA ASN A 272 17.24 3.63 8.13
C ASN A 272 18.76 3.47 8.10
N ASN A 273 19.40 3.46 9.27
CA ASN A 273 20.87 3.41 9.36
C ASN A 273 21.47 2.12 8.80
N TYR A 274 20.79 0.98 8.93
CA TYR A 274 21.27 -0.31 8.42
C TYR A 274 21.31 -0.30 6.89
N THR A 275 20.16 -0.05 6.27
CA THR A 275 20.03 0.02 4.81
C THR A 275 20.95 1.09 4.23
N TYR A 276 21.13 2.23 4.90
CA TYR A 276 22.09 3.24 4.47
C TYR A 276 23.53 2.71 4.42
N ASN A 277 23.96 1.93 5.42
CA ASN A 277 25.30 1.36 5.47
C ASN A 277 25.47 0.24 4.43
N GLU A 278 24.46 -0.61 4.23
CA GLU A 278 24.45 -1.60 3.14
C GLU A 278 24.60 -0.92 1.78
N LEU A 279 23.82 0.14 1.52
CA LEU A 279 23.89 0.89 0.27
C LEU A 279 25.29 1.49 0.04
N ASN A 280 25.92 2.05 1.08
CA ASN A 280 27.31 2.50 0.98
C ASN A 280 28.27 1.37 0.62
N PHE A 281 28.03 0.14 1.11
CA PHE A 281 28.85 -1.01 0.75
C PHE A 281 28.71 -1.33 -0.75
N TYR A 282 27.47 -1.48 -1.23
CA TYR A 282 27.21 -1.82 -2.63
C TYR A 282 27.58 -0.72 -3.63
N THR A 283 27.64 0.55 -3.21
CA THR A 283 28.19 1.63 -4.03
C THR A 283 29.72 1.79 -3.90
N GLY A 284 30.41 0.88 -3.20
CA GLY A 284 31.87 0.87 -3.10
C GLY A 284 32.47 1.85 -2.08
N ASN A 285 31.66 2.48 -1.22
CA ASN A 285 32.14 3.36 -0.15
C ASN A 285 32.63 2.56 1.07
N PHE A 286 33.58 1.65 0.83
CA PHE A 286 34.14 0.75 1.85
C PHE A 286 34.76 1.51 3.03
N LYS A 287 35.25 2.74 2.82
CA LYS A 287 35.80 3.58 3.89
C LYS A 287 34.73 3.95 4.92
N ALA A 288 33.54 4.37 4.47
CA ALA A 288 32.43 4.66 5.37
C ALA A 288 31.95 3.41 6.10
N VAL A 289 31.78 2.31 5.37
CA VAL A 289 31.31 1.02 5.95
C VAL A 289 32.30 0.49 6.98
N LYS A 290 33.60 0.53 6.70
CA LYS A 290 34.66 0.13 7.64
C LYS A 290 34.68 1.01 8.88
N ALA A 291 34.29 2.28 8.80
CA ALA A 291 34.23 3.16 9.96
C ALA A 291 33.10 2.76 10.92
N VAL A 292 31.93 2.41 10.39
CA VAL A 292 30.76 2.00 11.18
C VAL A 292 30.79 0.52 11.59
N SER A 293 31.65 -0.30 10.97
CA SER A 293 31.85 -1.71 11.31
C SER A 293 32.93 -1.95 12.37
N LYS A 294 33.39 -0.89 13.04
CA LYS A 294 34.33 -0.99 14.17
C LYS A 294 33.56 -1.11 15.47
N ASN A 295 34.05 -1.97 16.37
CA ASN A 295 33.48 -2.08 17.71
C ASN A 295 33.64 -0.73 18.44
N PRO A 296 32.57 -0.11 18.97
CA PRO A 296 32.70 1.05 19.84
C PRO A 296 33.53 0.68 21.07
N SER A 297 34.48 1.56 21.43
CA SER A 297 35.31 1.36 22.62
C SER A 297 34.44 1.32 23.87
N GLY A 298 34.54 0.24 24.65
CA GLY A 298 33.91 0.13 25.97
C GLY A 298 32.60 -0.68 26.05
N SER A 299 32.15 -1.35 24.98
CA SER A 299 31.05 -2.32 25.08
C SER A 299 31.28 -3.57 24.21
N LEU A 300 30.61 -4.67 24.57
CA LEU A 300 30.41 -5.85 23.71
C LEU A 300 29.26 -5.62 22.70
N GLY A 301 28.88 -4.36 22.44
CA GLY A 301 27.60 -3.89 21.87
C GLY A 301 27.35 -4.22 20.40
N TRP A 302 27.34 -5.50 20.08
CA TRP A 302 27.06 -6.02 18.74
C TRP A 302 25.56 -6.02 18.45
N SER A 303 24.73 -6.20 19.49
CA SER A 303 23.28 -6.15 19.40
C SER A 303 22.82 -4.75 18.95
N ASN A 304 21.95 -4.71 17.94
CA ASN A 304 21.43 -3.48 17.34
C ASN A 304 22.48 -2.55 16.70
N CYS A 305 23.67 -3.05 16.34
CA CYS A 305 24.65 -2.34 15.52
C CYS A 305 24.93 -3.04 14.17
N PHE A 306 25.26 -2.26 13.13
CA PHE A 306 25.61 -2.74 11.79
C PHE A 306 26.91 -3.57 11.74
N VAL A 307 27.69 -3.63 12.83
CA VAL A 307 29.01 -4.28 12.89
C VAL A 307 28.96 -5.73 12.40
N GLY A 308 27.98 -6.52 12.85
CA GLY A 308 27.85 -7.92 12.46
C GLY A 308 27.63 -8.09 10.95
N GLU A 309 26.66 -7.35 10.39
CA GLU A 309 26.36 -7.37 8.95
C GLU A 309 27.53 -6.85 8.12
N GLY A 310 28.16 -5.75 8.53
CA GLY A 310 29.29 -5.16 7.83
C GLY A 310 30.49 -6.10 7.73
N ILE A 311 30.82 -6.82 8.82
CA ILE A 311 31.88 -7.84 8.79
C ILE A 311 31.51 -8.97 7.83
N CYS A 312 30.27 -9.47 7.87
CA CYS A 312 29.80 -10.52 6.97
C CYS A 312 29.89 -10.09 5.49
N LEU A 313 29.49 -8.86 5.17
CA LEU A 313 29.59 -8.30 3.82
C LEU A 313 31.05 -8.26 3.33
N PHE A 314 32.00 -7.78 4.15
CA PHE A 314 33.42 -7.78 3.77
C PHE A 314 33.99 -9.19 3.62
N LEU A 315 33.60 -10.13 4.48
CA LEU A 315 34.03 -11.53 4.37
C LEU A 315 33.56 -12.16 3.07
N LEU A 316 32.31 -11.91 2.67
CA LEU A 316 31.77 -12.41 1.41
C LEU A 316 32.41 -11.74 0.19
N TYR A 317 32.71 -10.44 0.25
CA TYR A 317 33.38 -9.73 -0.83
C TYR A 317 34.82 -10.17 -1.05
N LEU A 318 35.52 -10.56 0.02
CA LEU A 318 36.88 -11.09 -0.03
C LEU A 318 36.94 -12.60 -0.28
N PHE A 319 35.78 -13.26 -0.42
CA PHE A 319 35.72 -14.69 -0.67
C PHE A 319 36.08 -14.97 -2.14
N GLU A 320 37.18 -15.68 -2.37
CA GLU A 320 37.73 -15.89 -3.72
C GLU A 320 37.27 -17.20 -4.38
N ASP A 321 36.80 -18.19 -3.60
CA ASP A 321 36.43 -19.49 -4.17
C ASP A 321 35.13 -19.40 -4.98
N ALA A 322 35.09 -20.11 -6.11
CA ALA A 322 33.91 -20.13 -6.99
C ALA A 322 32.66 -20.76 -6.36
N VAL A 323 32.84 -21.62 -5.34
CA VAL A 323 31.74 -22.28 -4.63
C VAL A 323 31.82 -21.94 -3.15
N PRO A 324 30.74 -21.38 -2.55
CA PRO A 324 30.77 -21.04 -1.14
C PRO A 324 30.87 -22.30 -0.26
N SER A 325 31.87 -22.29 0.63
CA SER A 325 32.03 -23.30 1.67
C SER A 325 30.82 -23.34 2.60
N LYS A 326 30.67 -24.39 3.42
CA LYS A 326 29.59 -24.44 4.45
C LYS A 326 29.61 -23.19 5.35
N ALA A 327 30.79 -22.68 5.69
CA ALA A 327 30.95 -21.46 6.47
C ALA A 327 30.52 -20.22 5.69
N ALA A 328 30.95 -20.06 4.44
CA ALA A 328 30.55 -18.94 3.59
C ALA A 328 29.03 -18.93 3.33
N LYS A 329 28.41 -20.11 3.11
CA LYS A 329 26.94 -20.25 3.02
C LYS A 329 26.25 -19.83 4.31
N ALA A 330 26.79 -20.22 5.47
CA ALA A 330 26.22 -19.81 6.77
C ALA A 330 26.30 -18.29 6.97
N VAL A 331 27.42 -17.66 6.59
CA VAL A 331 27.59 -16.20 6.63
C VAL A 331 26.61 -15.50 5.68
N ALA A 332 26.49 -15.98 4.44
CA ALA A 332 25.54 -15.44 3.46
C ALA A 332 24.09 -15.53 3.97
N ASN A 333 23.70 -16.68 4.53
CA ASN A 333 22.37 -16.88 5.11
C ASN A 333 22.10 -15.93 6.28
N SER A 334 23.11 -15.64 7.11
CA SER A 334 22.96 -14.78 8.29
C SER A 334 22.64 -13.32 7.96
N ILE A 335 22.88 -12.89 6.71
CA ILE A 335 22.58 -11.54 6.22
C ILE A 335 21.55 -11.56 5.07
N GLY A 336 20.71 -12.60 5.00
CA GLY A 336 19.53 -12.61 4.12
C GLY A 336 19.73 -13.19 2.71
N PHE A 337 20.88 -13.78 2.38
CA PHE A 337 21.07 -14.53 1.13
C PHE A 337 20.58 -15.98 1.22
N SER A 338 19.45 -16.22 1.87
CA SER A 338 18.85 -17.57 1.98
C SER A 338 18.39 -18.05 0.60
N GLY A 339 19.02 -19.10 0.06
CA GLY A 339 18.60 -19.73 -1.20
C GLY A 339 19.68 -19.89 -2.28
N LEU A 340 20.97 -19.62 -1.98
CA LEU A 340 22.09 -20.04 -2.84
C LEU A 340 22.24 -21.58 -2.78
N GLN A 341 21.35 -22.30 -3.48
CA GLN A 341 21.55 -23.72 -3.77
C GLN A 341 22.63 -23.88 -4.83
#